data_AF-A0A1V8UMR3-F1
#
_entry.id   AF-A0A1V8UMR3-F1
#
_cell.length_a   1.000
_cell.length_b   1.000
_cell.length_c   1.000
_cell.angle_alpha   90.00
_cell.angle_beta   90.00
_cell.angle_gamma   90.00
#
_symmetry.space_group_name_H-M   'P 1'
#
loop_
_entity.id
_entity.type
_entity.pdbx_description
1 polymer ?
#
loop_
_entity_poly.entity_id
_entity_poly.type
_entity_poly.pdbx_seq_one_letter_code
_entity_poly.pdbx_strand_id
1 'polypeptide(L)'
;MMAPLTRRSSALAAKIATLQLQLAPLVPLPSGPPHPAFPKTLLAFHLLTEDELDSIAHHYHQSTPGPWTMHYPAVMNWDKEFLARPTRRGSREGKGREGLGKEERRLSQVEIEFVEGLMETVRDIQAPEPRVLSSTPSAASSSNPYAGLSDKDRIRIKRRKVGKFIGLVGMDTPVEEIAGRIQASLERAVEASREELRRNEEIMLRRRKFA
;
A
#
# COMPACT_ATOMS: atom_id res chain seq x y z
N MET A 1 -4.09 -0.17 -34.58
CA MET A 1 -3.89 1.26 -34.91
C MET A 1 -4.46 2.11 -33.77
N MET A 2 -3.75 3.13 -33.28
CA MET A 2 -4.29 4.07 -32.27
C MET A 2 -5.17 5.16 -32.90
N ALA A 3 -6.19 5.62 -32.17
CA ALA A 3 -7.15 6.62 -32.62
C ALA A 3 -6.50 7.99 -32.90
N PRO A 4 -6.99 8.80 -33.87
CA PRO A 4 -6.36 10.04 -34.31
C PRO A 4 -6.19 11.13 -33.22
N LEU A 5 -7.01 11.09 -32.17
CA LEU A 5 -6.97 12.06 -31.06
C LEU A 5 -5.77 11.85 -30.12
N THR A 6 -5.27 10.63 -29.94
CA THR A 6 -4.16 10.34 -29.02
C THR A 6 -2.80 10.76 -29.56
N ARG A 7 -2.70 11.11 -30.86
CA ARG A 7 -1.44 11.61 -31.46
C ARG A 7 -1.07 13.03 -31.05
N ARG A 8 -2.05 13.82 -30.56
CA ARG A 8 -1.85 15.27 -30.33
C ARG A 8 -1.39 15.61 -28.92
N SER A 9 -1.50 14.68 -27.97
CA SER A 9 -1.09 14.89 -26.58
C SER A 9 -0.09 13.81 -26.16
N SER A 10 1.19 14.20 -26.08
CA SER A 10 2.26 13.35 -25.57
C SER A 10 2.00 12.88 -24.13
N ALA A 11 1.38 13.74 -23.31
CA ALA A 11 1.00 13.42 -21.95
C ALA A 11 -0.06 12.29 -21.89
N LEU A 12 -1.11 12.37 -22.71
CA LEU A 12 -2.12 11.32 -22.79
C LEU A 12 -1.51 10.00 -23.28
N ALA A 13 -0.64 10.06 -24.28
CA ALA A 13 0.05 8.88 -24.81
C ALA A 13 0.94 8.23 -23.75
N ALA A 14 1.74 9.01 -23.02
CA ALA A 14 2.57 8.52 -21.92
C ALA A 14 1.72 7.89 -20.79
N LYS A 15 0.57 8.50 -20.48
CA LYS A 15 -0.37 7.95 -19.49
C LYS A 15 -0.97 6.62 -19.95
N ILE A 16 -1.40 6.52 -21.21
CA ILE A 16 -1.92 5.27 -21.78
C ILE A 16 -0.84 4.19 -21.74
N ALA A 17 0.40 4.52 -22.12
CA ALA A 17 1.52 3.58 -22.06
C ALA A 17 1.75 3.07 -20.62
N THR A 18 1.67 3.96 -19.63
CA THR A 18 1.75 3.58 -18.21
C THR A 18 0.61 2.64 -17.81
N LEU A 19 -0.63 2.97 -18.17
CA LEU A 19 -1.82 2.17 -17.87
C LEU A 19 -1.80 0.78 -18.54
N GLN A 20 -1.06 0.63 -19.64
CA GLN A 20 -0.87 -0.63 -20.36
C GLN A 20 0.21 -1.54 -19.77
N LEU A 21 1.01 -1.06 -18.80
CA LEU A 21 2.03 -1.88 -18.14
C LEU A 21 1.39 -3.14 -17.54
N GLN A 22 1.99 -4.29 -17.85
CA GLN A 22 1.54 -5.60 -17.37
C GLN A 22 1.98 -5.82 -15.92
N LEU A 23 1.12 -6.43 -15.12
CA LEU A 23 1.41 -6.82 -13.75
C LEU A 23 1.58 -8.34 -13.69
N ALA A 24 2.64 -8.79 -13.02
CA ALA A 24 2.85 -10.20 -12.76
C ALA A 24 1.90 -10.68 -11.65
N PRO A 25 1.21 -11.82 -11.82
CA PRO A 25 0.31 -12.34 -10.82
C PRO A 25 1.05 -12.80 -9.55
N LEU A 26 0.48 -12.48 -8.39
CA LEU A 26 0.90 -13.11 -7.13
C LEU A 26 0.32 -14.52 -7.03
N VAL A 27 1.06 -15.42 -6.39
CA VAL A 27 0.67 -16.81 -6.16
C VAL A 27 0.36 -16.99 -4.68
N PRO A 28 -0.77 -17.60 -4.30
CA PRO A 28 -1.06 -17.87 -2.91
C PRO A 28 -0.18 -19.00 -2.34
N LEU A 29 0.21 -18.85 -1.08
CA LEU A 29 0.83 -19.83 -0.21
C LEU A 29 -0.22 -20.77 0.44
N PRO A 30 0.14 -22.05 0.67
CA PRO A 30 1.42 -22.66 0.32
C PRO A 30 1.56 -22.96 -1.19
N SER A 31 0.44 -23.12 -1.90
CA SER A 31 0.38 -23.22 -3.37
C SER A 31 -1.05 -22.97 -3.86
N GLY A 32 -1.21 -22.46 -5.07
CA GLY A 32 -2.51 -22.36 -5.75
C GLY A 32 -2.45 -21.48 -7.01
N PRO A 33 -3.52 -21.40 -7.80
CA PRO A 33 -3.59 -20.44 -8.89
C PRO A 33 -3.70 -19.01 -8.34
N PRO A 34 -3.22 -17.99 -9.08
CA PRO A 34 -3.50 -16.59 -8.75
C PRO A 34 -4.99 -16.30 -8.62
N HIS A 35 -5.36 -15.32 -7.80
CA HIS A 35 -6.74 -14.87 -7.68
C HIS A 35 -7.34 -14.52 -9.07
N PRO A 36 -8.58 -14.95 -9.39
CA PRO A 36 -9.15 -14.76 -10.74
C PRO A 36 -9.29 -13.29 -11.16
N ALA A 37 -9.56 -12.40 -10.22
CA ALA A 37 -9.62 -10.95 -10.44
C ALA A 37 -8.26 -10.24 -10.31
N PHE A 38 -7.14 -10.98 -10.19
CA PHE A 38 -5.83 -10.33 -10.09
C PHE A 38 -5.58 -9.48 -11.35
N PRO A 39 -5.24 -8.20 -11.21
CA PRO A 39 -5.16 -7.29 -12.34
C PRO A 39 -3.99 -7.65 -13.25
N LYS A 40 -4.25 -7.75 -14.55
CA LYS A 40 -3.21 -8.02 -15.57
C LYS A 40 -2.45 -6.77 -15.99
N THR A 41 -3.03 -5.59 -15.79
CA THR A 41 -2.43 -4.30 -16.13
C THR A 41 -2.68 -3.25 -15.05
N LEU A 42 -1.92 -2.15 -15.08
CA LEU A 42 -2.19 -0.99 -14.22
C LEU A 42 -3.60 -0.41 -14.46
N LEU A 43 -4.09 -0.40 -15.70
CA LEU A 43 -5.47 0.00 -15.98
C LEU A 43 -6.47 -0.91 -15.25
N ALA A 44 -6.33 -2.23 -15.40
CA ALA A 44 -7.21 -3.19 -14.75
C ALA A 44 -7.19 -3.04 -13.23
N PHE A 45 -6.01 -2.80 -12.63
CA PHE A 45 -5.87 -2.52 -11.21
C PHE A 45 -6.67 -1.28 -10.77
N HIS A 46 -6.63 -0.19 -11.53
CA HIS A 46 -7.38 1.04 -11.21
C HIS A 46 -8.89 0.88 -11.37
N LEU A 47 -9.33 -0.13 -12.11
CA LEU A 47 -10.75 -0.44 -12.34
C LEU A 47 -11.32 -1.46 -11.35
N LEU A 48 -10.51 -2.03 -10.45
CA LEU A 48 -10.98 -2.97 -9.44
C LEU A 48 -12.08 -2.33 -8.58
N THR A 49 -13.17 -3.09 -8.43
CA THR A 49 -14.30 -2.78 -7.56
C THR A 49 -13.93 -3.02 -6.09
N GLU A 50 -14.79 -2.57 -5.18
CA GLU A 50 -14.59 -2.81 -3.76
C GLU A 50 -14.57 -4.31 -3.42
N ASP A 51 -15.53 -5.07 -3.94
CA ASP A 51 -15.66 -6.50 -3.67
C ASP A 51 -14.46 -7.28 -4.21
N GLU A 52 -13.93 -6.89 -5.37
CA GLU A 52 -12.71 -7.49 -5.92
C GLU A 52 -11.48 -7.19 -5.05
N LEU A 53 -11.35 -5.96 -4.53
CA LEU A 53 -10.27 -5.60 -3.61
C LEU A 53 -10.34 -6.41 -2.31
N ASP A 54 -11.53 -6.59 -1.75
CA ASP A 54 -11.75 -7.38 -0.54
C ASP A 54 -11.51 -8.87 -0.77
N SER A 55 -11.97 -9.40 -1.91
CA SER A 55 -11.74 -10.80 -2.31
C SER A 55 -10.25 -11.09 -2.50
N ILE A 56 -9.52 -10.18 -3.16
CA ILE A 56 -8.05 -10.27 -3.29
C ILE A 56 -7.39 -10.24 -1.91
N ALA A 57 -7.77 -9.31 -1.03
CA ALA A 57 -7.19 -9.21 0.30
C ALA A 57 -7.46 -10.46 1.15
N HIS A 58 -8.64 -11.06 1.05
CA HIS A 58 -8.98 -12.31 1.74
C HIS A 58 -8.16 -13.49 1.21
N HIS A 59 -8.06 -13.62 -0.11
CA HIS A 59 -7.32 -14.70 -0.77
C HIS A 59 -5.83 -14.76 -0.37
N TYR A 60 -5.21 -13.60 -0.14
CA TYR A 60 -3.82 -13.52 0.32
C TYR A 60 -3.66 -13.31 1.85
N HIS A 61 -4.68 -13.65 2.64
CA HIS A 61 -4.67 -13.60 4.11
C HIS A 61 -4.37 -12.20 4.69
N GLN A 62 -4.72 -11.13 3.96
CA GLN A 62 -4.50 -9.74 4.36
C GLN A 62 -5.71 -9.13 5.09
N SER A 63 -6.93 -9.62 4.83
CA SER A 63 -8.15 -9.20 5.56
C SER A 63 -8.56 -10.16 6.67
N THR A 64 -8.30 -11.46 6.49
CA THR A 64 -8.53 -12.50 7.50
C THR A 64 -7.19 -13.17 7.80
N PRO A 65 -6.47 -12.71 8.85
CA PRO A 65 -5.15 -13.21 9.14
C PRO A 65 -5.14 -14.72 9.40
N GLY A 66 -4.13 -15.40 8.88
CA GLY A 66 -3.91 -16.84 9.03
C GLY A 66 -2.41 -17.15 9.13
N PRO A 67 -2.03 -18.44 9.08
CA PRO A 67 -0.62 -18.86 9.24
C PRO A 67 0.33 -18.21 8.23
N TRP A 68 -0.18 -17.88 7.03
CA TRP A 68 0.60 -17.34 5.92
C TRP A 68 0.64 -15.82 5.86
N THR A 69 -0.10 -15.09 6.71
CA THR A 69 -0.20 -13.62 6.62
C THR A 69 1.16 -12.93 6.62
N MET A 70 2.08 -13.39 7.46
CA MET A 70 3.43 -12.82 7.59
C MET A 70 4.43 -13.36 6.54
N HIS A 71 4.01 -14.29 5.69
CA HIS A 71 4.85 -14.88 4.65
C HIS A 71 4.68 -14.18 3.29
N TYR A 72 3.75 -13.24 3.20
CA TYR A 72 3.56 -12.39 2.02
C TYR A 72 4.06 -10.95 2.27
N PRO A 73 4.48 -10.26 1.21
CA PRO A 73 4.93 -10.82 -0.06
C PRO A 73 6.27 -11.54 0.14
N ALA A 74 6.41 -12.77 -0.36
CA ALA A 74 7.68 -13.48 -0.27
C ALA A 74 8.72 -12.72 -1.10
N VAL A 75 9.90 -12.47 -0.51
CA VAL A 75 11.01 -11.83 -1.21
C VAL A 75 11.37 -12.69 -2.41
N MET A 76 11.44 -12.08 -3.59
CA MET A 76 11.84 -12.80 -4.80
C MET A 76 13.26 -13.33 -4.59
N ASN A 77 13.44 -14.64 -4.73
CA ASN A 77 14.77 -15.28 -4.66
C ASN A 77 15.55 -14.93 -5.93
N TRP A 78 16.05 -13.70 -6.02
CA TRP A 78 16.81 -13.16 -7.16
C TRP A 78 18.04 -14.00 -7.50
N ASP A 79 18.55 -14.74 -6.52
CA ASP A 79 19.71 -15.63 -6.64
C ASP A 79 19.39 -16.90 -7.46
N LYS A 80 18.13 -17.13 -7.82
CA LYS A 80 17.77 -18.24 -8.70
C LYS A 80 18.25 -17.95 -10.12
N GLU A 81 18.95 -18.92 -10.70
CA GLU A 81 19.59 -18.83 -12.02
C GLU A 81 18.62 -18.42 -13.16
N PHE A 82 17.33 -18.74 -13.03
CA PHE A 82 16.29 -18.34 -13.99
C PHE A 82 15.92 -16.85 -13.96
N LEU A 83 16.18 -16.15 -12.85
CA LEU A 83 15.97 -14.71 -12.68
C LEU A 83 17.26 -13.91 -12.82
N ALA A 84 18.41 -14.58 -12.73
CA ALA A 84 19.70 -13.96 -12.91
C ALA A 84 19.73 -13.31 -14.30
N ARG A 85 20.16 -12.04 -14.34
CA ARG A 85 20.33 -11.32 -15.60
C ARG A 85 21.26 -12.15 -16.50
N PRO A 86 20.87 -12.48 -17.74
CA PRO A 86 21.75 -13.22 -18.64
C PRO A 86 23.07 -12.47 -18.71
N THR A 87 24.13 -13.06 -18.15
CA THR A 87 25.47 -12.52 -18.30
C THR A 87 25.72 -12.53 -19.79
N ARG A 88 25.92 -11.35 -20.39
CA ARG A 88 26.31 -11.21 -21.80
C ARG A 88 27.66 -11.90 -21.94
N ARG A 89 27.63 -13.21 -22.19
CA ARG A 89 28.83 -14.01 -22.30
C ARG A 89 29.42 -13.72 -23.68
N GLY A 90 30.34 -12.76 -23.72
CA GLY A 90 31.16 -12.50 -24.90
C GLY A 90 31.68 -11.07 -25.00
N SER A 91 32.74 -10.73 -24.26
CA SER A 91 33.99 -10.18 -24.85
C SER A 91 35.05 -9.90 -23.78
N ARG A 92 36.12 -10.72 -23.85
CA ARG A 92 37.52 -10.48 -23.46
C ARG A 92 37.89 -10.16 -22.00
N GLU A 93 38.94 -10.87 -21.60
CA GLU A 93 39.71 -10.79 -20.35
C GLU A 93 40.06 -9.36 -19.92
N GLY A 94 39.90 -9.08 -18.63
CA GLY A 94 40.40 -7.88 -17.96
C GLY A 94 40.41 -8.09 -16.44
N LYS A 95 41.61 -8.10 -15.86
CA LYS A 95 41.90 -8.30 -14.43
C LYS A 95 41.14 -7.34 -13.50
N GLY A 96 40.63 -7.90 -12.40
CA GLY A 96 40.68 -7.35 -11.03
C GLY A 96 39.75 -6.19 -10.67
N ARG A 97 38.87 -6.41 -9.68
CA ARG A 97 38.97 -5.80 -8.34
C ARG A 97 37.76 -6.14 -7.47
N GLU A 98 38.07 -6.31 -6.19
CA GLU A 98 37.18 -6.52 -5.05
C GLU A 98 36.22 -5.35 -4.81
N GLY A 99 35.10 -5.65 -4.13
CA GLY A 99 34.33 -4.70 -3.33
C GLY A 99 33.20 -3.98 -4.06
N LEU A 100 32.00 -4.57 -4.08
CA LEU A 100 30.78 -3.84 -4.41
C LEU A 100 30.04 -3.50 -3.12
N GLY A 101 30.31 -2.30 -2.61
CA GLY A 101 29.45 -1.62 -1.66
C GLY A 101 28.05 -1.43 -2.24
N LYS A 102 27.06 -1.30 -1.34
CA LYS A 102 25.69 -0.92 -1.66
C LYS A 102 25.69 0.44 -2.35
N GLU A 103 25.76 0.44 -3.67
CA GLU A 103 25.65 1.65 -4.47
C GLU A 103 24.15 1.97 -4.56
N GLU A 104 23.71 2.90 -3.70
CA GLU A 104 22.39 3.52 -3.81
C GLU A 104 22.29 4.12 -5.22
N ARG A 105 21.56 3.42 -6.10
CA ARG A 105 21.37 3.82 -7.49
C ARG A 105 20.68 5.19 -7.50
N ARG A 106 21.47 6.24 -7.70
CA ARG A 106 20.96 7.60 -7.90
C ARG A 106 20.24 7.62 -9.24
N LEU A 107 18.96 7.97 -9.21
CA LEU A 107 18.15 8.10 -10.42
C LEU A 107 18.78 9.16 -11.34
N SER A 108 18.79 8.87 -12.64
CA SER A 108 19.19 9.86 -13.64
C SER A 108 18.17 11.00 -13.69
N GLN A 109 18.61 12.18 -14.15
CA GLN A 109 17.75 13.36 -14.28
C GLN A 109 16.46 13.07 -15.09
N VAL A 110 16.58 12.25 -16.13
CA VAL A 110 15.45 11.82 -16.97
C VAL A 110 14.47 10.93 -16.18
N GLU A 111 14.98 10.06 -15.31
CA GLU A 111 14.13 9.24 -14.44
C GLU A 111 13.44 10.09 -13.36
N ILE A 112 14.11 11.13 -12.85
CA ILE A 112 13.52 12.08 -11.89
C ILE A 112 12.36 12.83 -12.55
N GLU A 113 12.58 13.41 -13.73
CA GLU A 113 11.53 14.14 -14.47
C GLU A 113 10.34 13.26 -14.85
N PHE A 114 10.60 11.99 -15.20
CA PHE A 114 9.56 11.02 -15.47
C PHE A 114 8.73 10.69 -14.22
N VAL A 115 9.38 10.45 -13.07
CA VAL A 115 8.71 10.16 -11.80
C VAL A 115 7.93 11.39 -11.30
N GLU A 116 8.49 12.59 -11.43
CA GLU A 116 7.81 13.84 -11.09
C GLU A 116 6.57 14.06 -11.96
N GLY A 117 6.71 13.93 -13.28
CA GLY A 117 5.58 14.04 -14.21
C GLY A 117 4.49 12.98 -13.97
N LEU A 118 4.89 11.77 -13.55
CA LEU A 118 3.97 10.71 -13.14
C LEU A 118 3.23 11.06 -11.85
N MET A 119 3.91 11.62 -10.85
CA MET A 119 3.31 12.04 -9.58
C MET A 119 2.37 13.24 -9.78
N GLU A 120 2.73 14.19 -10.66
CA GLU A 120 1.89 15.34 -11.04
C GLU A 120 0.58 14.88 -11.69
N THR A 121 0.65 13.98 -12.68
CA THR A 121 -0.55 13.43 -13.32
C THR A 121 -1.39 12.54 -12.40
N VAL A 122 -0.83 12.03 -11.30
CA VAL A 122 -1.60 11.34 -10.25
C VAL A 122 -2.26 12.34 -9.29
N ARG A 123 -1.64 13.49 -9.03
CA ARG A 123 -2.26 14.61 -8.29
C ARG A 123 -3.46 15.17 -9.03
N ASP A 124 -3.43 15.27 -10.36
CA ASP A 124 -4.59 15.72 -11.15
C ASP A 124 -5.80 14.76 -11.09
N ILE A 125 -5.56 13.49 -10.71
CA ILE A 125 -6.63 12.50 -10.44
C ILE A 125 -7.17 12.65 -9.00
N GLN A 126 -6.48 13.37 -8.12
CA GLN A 126 -7.05 13.76 -6.83
C GLN A 126 -8.19 14.76 -7.08
N ALA A 127 -9.39 14.23 -6.88
CA ALA A 127 -10.58 15.01 -6.55
C ALA A 127 -10.25 16.10 -5.52
N PRO A 128 -11.00 17.23 -5.52
CA PRO A 128 -10.66 18.43 -4.76
C PRO A 128 -10.30 18.10 -3.31
N GLU A 129 -9.30 18.82 -2.82
CA GLU A 129 -8.77 18.84 -1.45
C GLU A 129 -9.73 18.22 -0.41
N PRO A 130 -9.26 17.27 0.42
CA PRO A 130 -10.09 16.73 1.48
C PRO A 130 -10.49 17.90 2.38
N ARG A 131 -11.78 18.29 2.31
CA ARG A 131 -12.36 19.06 3.41
C ARG A 131 -12.11 18.24 4.65
N VAL A 132 -11.34 18.79 5.58
CA VAL A 132 -11.07 18.22 6.88
C VAL A 132 -12.43 17.90 7.50
N LEU A 133 -12.85 16.63 7.41
CA LEU A 133 -14.06 16.18 8.05
C LEU A 133 -13.71 16.04 9.53
N SER A 134 -14.08 17.05 10.30
CA SER A 134 -14.15 17.00 11.75
C SER A 134 -15.25 16.01 12.16
N SER A 135 -15.05 14.72 11.93
CA SER A 135 -15.90 13.68 12.51
C SER A 135 -15.29 13.28 13.84
N THR A 136 -15.87 13.78 14.91
CA THR A 136 -15.65 13.30 16.27
C THR A 136 -15.91 11.79 16.34
N PRO A 137 -15.00 10.97 16.89
CA PRO A 137 -15.26 9.54 17.02
C PRO A 137 -16.24 9.31 18.18
N SER A 138 -17.46 8.90 17.83
CA SER A 138 -18.43 8.35 18.79
C SER A 138 -18.01 6.94 19.22
N ALA A 139 -18.28 6.64 20.48
CA ALA A 139 -17.71 5.56 21.26
C ALA A 139 -18.11 4.12 20.84
N ALA A 140 -17.13 3.23 21.01
CA ALA A 140 -17.24 1.80 21.36
C ALA A 140 -17.70 0.75 20.31
N SER A 141 -17.14 -0.45 20.52
CA SER A 141 -17.23 -1.70 19.75
C SER A 141 -16.27 -1.80 18.55
N SER A 142 -15.93 -3.03 18.18
CA SER A 142 -15.06 -3.44 17.07
C SER A 142 -15.63 -3.04 15.69
N SER A 143 -15.90 -1.75 15.52
CA SER A 143 -16.54 -1.17 14.36
C SER A 143 -15.57 -1.24 13.19
N ASN A 144 -16.06 -1.77 12.07
CA ASN A 144 -15.41 -1.73 10.76
C ASN A 144 -14.59 -0.43 10.61
N PRO A 145 -13.27 -0.47 10.36
CA PRO A 145 -12.42 0.73 10.27
C PRO A 145 -12.81 1.67 9.12
N TYR A 146 -13.74 1.25 8.27
CA TYR A 146 -14.30 2.01 7.17
C TYR A 146 -15.71 2.56 7.43
N ALA A 147 -16.25 2.41 8.65
CA ALA A 147 -17.56 2.92 9.01
C ALA A 147 -17.60 4.46 8.88
N GLY A 148 -18.65 4.99 8.25
CA GLY A 148 -18.84 6.43 8.04
C GLY A 148 -18.06 7.04 6.88
N LEU A 149 -17.23 6.27 6.16
CA LEU A 149 -16.55 6.73 4.95
C LEU A 149 -17.45 6.63 3.71
N SER A 150 -17.26 7.55 2.77
CA SER A 150 -17.85 7.43 1.44
C SER A 150 -17.27 6.21 0.70
N ASP A 151 -18.04 5.63 -0.22
CA ASP A 151 -17.57 4.50 -1.05
C ASP A 151 -16.29 4.85 -1.81
N LYS A 152 -16.19 6.10 -2.30
CA LYS A 152 -15.00 6.61 -2.98
C LYS A 152 -13.76 6.59 -2.10
N ASP A 153 -13.88 7.04 -0.84
CA ASP A 153 -12.76 7.04 0.11
C ASP A 153 -12.38 5.63 0.53
N ARG A 154 -13.38 4.78 0.77
CA ARG A 154 -13.20 3.38 1.14
C ARG A 154 -12.45 2.61 0.06
N ILE A 155 -12.89 2.73 -1.20
CA ILE A 155 -12.23 2.14 -2.37
C ILE A 155 -10.81 2.69 -2.53
N ARG A 156 -10.61 4.01 -2.38
CA ARG A 156 -9.26 4.62 -2.47
C ARG A 156 -8.30 4.01 -1.44
N ILE A 157 -8.73 3.87 -0.18
CA ILE A 157 -7.90 3.29 0.88
C ILE A 157 -7.62 1.81 0.61
N LYS A 158 -8.66 1.02 0.26
CA LYS A 158 -8.51 -0.41 -0.05
C LYS A 158 -7.57 -0.63 -1.23
N ARG A 159 -7.74 0.14 -2.31
CA ARG A 159 -6.86 0.11 -3.50
C ARG A 159 -5.43 0.43 -3.15
N ARG A 160 -5.18 1.45 -2.32
CA ARG A 160 -3.84 1.81 -1.86
C ARG A 160 -3.20 0.69 -1.05
N LYS A 161 -3.94 0.08 -0.12
CA LYS A 161 -3.45 -1.08 0.65
C LYS A 161 -3.10 -2.27 -0.24
N VAL A 162 -3.97 -2.63 -1.19
CA VAL A 162 -3.70 -3.72 -2.15
C VAL A 162 -2.53 -3.36 -3.08
N GLY A 163 -2.47 -2.12 -3.57
CA GLY A 163 -1.37 -1.63 -4.40
C GLY A 163 -0.02 -1.74 -3.70
N LYS A 164 0.06 -1.35 -2.43
CA LYS A 164 1.26 -1.53 -1.61
C LYS A 164 1.61 -3.00 -1.43
N PHE A 165 0.62 -3.85 -1.16
CA PHE A 165 0.79 -5.28 -0.99
C PHE A 165 1.39 -5.96 -2.24
N ILE A 166 0.94 -5.57 -3.44
CA ILE A 166 1.46 -6.12 -4.71
C ILE A 166 2.73 -5.41 -5.22
N GLY A 167 3.29 -4.47 -4.45
CA GLY A 167 4.57 -3.82 -4.75
C GLY A 167 4.50 -2.62 -5.70
N LEU A 168 3.35 -1.95 -5.83
CA LEU A 168 3.25 -0.72 -6.61
C LEU A 168 3.87 0.46 -5.87
N VAL A 169 4.70 1.24 -6.58
CA VAL A 169 5.33 2.46 -6.07
C VAL A 169 4.26 3.54 -5.86
N GLY A 170 4.41 4.34 -4.78
CA GLY A 170 3.49 5.45 -4.48
C GLY A 170 2.18 5.04 -3.82
N MET A 171 2.08 3.80 -3.34
CA MET A 171 0.90 3.28 -2.63
C MET A 171 1.03 3.32 -1.10
N ASP A 172 1.93 4.15 -0.59
CA ASP A 172 2.13 4.30 0.85
C ASP A 172 0.96 5.01 1.52
N THR A 173 0.71 4.61 2.78
CA THR A 173 -0.26 5.34 3.60
C THR A 173 0.35 6.68 3.99
N PRO A 174 -0.31 7.82 3.72
CA PRO A 174 0.18 9.16 4.06
C PRO A 174 0.53 9.28 5.53
N VAL A 175 1.57 10.07 5.81
CA VAL A 175 2.13 10.22 7.15
C VAL A 175 1.09 10.78 8.12
N GLU A 176 0.23 11.67 7.65
CA GLU A 176 -0.84 12.31 8.43
C GLU A 176 -1.87 11.27 8.89
N GLU A 177 -2.21 10.30 8.03
CA GLU A 177 -3.12 9.21 8.37
C GLU A 177 -2.49 8.25 9.39
N ILE A 178 -1.18 8.00 9.27
CA ILE A 178 -0.42 7.20 10.25
C ILE A 178 -0.37 7.94 11.59
N ALA A 179 0.01 9.22 11.58
CA ALA A 179 0.10 10.06 12.76
C ALA A 179 -1.25 10.17 13.48
N GLY A 180 -2.34 10.41 12.74
CA GLY A 180 -3.69 10.44 13.29
C GLY A 180 -4.11 9.13 13.96
N ARG A 181 -3.73 7.97 13.39
CA ARG A 181 -3.97 6.66 14.03
C ARG A 181 -3.18 6.47 15.31
N ILE A 182 -1.89 6.85 15.31
CA ILE A 182 -1.03 6.77 16.49
C ILE A 182 -1.58 7.69 17.59
N GLN A 183 -1.92 8.93 17.24
CA GLN A 183 -2.49 9.91 18.16
C GLN A 183 -3.81 9.41 18.76
N ALA A 184 -4.75 8.94 17.94
CA ALA A 184 -6.03 8.40 18.44
C ALA A 184 -5.82 7.15 19.31
N SER A 185 -4.81 6.32 19.00
CA SER A 185 -4.46 5.17 19.84
C SER A 185 -3.88 5.61 21.20
N LEU A 186 -3.04 6.64 21.19
CA LEU A 186 -2.42 7.20 22.40
C LEU A 186 -3.46 7.88 23.28
N GLU A 187 -4.35 8.69 22.70
CA GLU A 187 -5.46 9.34 23.42
C GLU A 187 -6.36 8.31 24.10
N ARG A 188 -6.71 7.22 23.40
CA ARG A 188 -7.46 6.10 24.00
C ARG A 188 -6.72 5.43 25.16
N ALA A 189 -5.41 5.21 25.01
CA ALA A 189 -4.60 4.61 26.07
C ALA A 189 -4.50 5.52 27.31
N VAL A 190 -4.36 6.83 27.11
CA VAL A 190 -4.33 7.82 28.18
C VAL A 190 -5.67 7.88 28.92
N GLU A 191 -6.79 7.89 28.19
CA GLU A 191 -8.11 7.92 28.82
C GLU A 191 -8.37 6.64 29.63
N ALA A 192 -8.02 5.46 29.07
CA ALA A 192 -8.11 4.20 29.79
C ALA A 192 -7.29 4.20 31.09
N SER A 193 -6.07 4.72 31.06
CA SER A 193 -5.21 4.86 32.24
C SER A 193 -5.80 5.83 33.28
N ARG A 194 -6.39 6.94 32.84
CA ARG A 194 -7.09 7.89 33.73
C ARG A 194 -8.32 7.30 34.38
N GLU A 195 -9.09 6.49 33.66
CA GLU A 195 -10.24 5.77 34.22
C GLU A 195 -9.79 4.71 35.24
N GLU A 196 -8.70 4.00 34.96
CA GLU A 196 -8.14 3.00 35.87
C GLU A 196 -7.64 3.64 37.18
N LEU A 197 -6.96 4.77 37.10
CA LEU A 197 -6.56 5.58 38.27
C LEU A 197 -7.78 5.97 39.11
N ARG A 198 -8.84 6.51 38.49
CA ARG A 198 -10.08 6.88 39.18
C ARG A 198 -10.73 5.68 39.89
N ARG A 199 -10.77 4.50 39.23
CA ARG A 199 -11.28 3.27 39.85
C ARG A 199 -10.43 2.81 41.02
N ASN A 200 -9.10 2.85 40.89
CA ASN A 200 -8.18 2.47 41.94
C ASN A 200 -8.29 3.39 43.17
N GLU A 201 -8.41 4.70 42.95
CA GLU A 201 -8.66 5.67 44.02
C GLU A 201 -9.97 5.40 44.75
N GLU A 202 -11.06 5.11 44.01
CA GLU A 202 -12.35 4.77 44.61
C GLU A 202 -12.27 3.47 45.45
N ILE A 203 -11.58 2.44 44.94
CA ILE A 203 -11.35 1.19 45.67
C ILE A 203 -10.56 1.45 46.96
N MET A 204 -9.51 2.29 46.89
CA MET A 204 -8.69 2.65 48.06
C MET A 204 -9.49 3.43 49.11
N LEU A 205 -10.33 4.38 48.67
CA LEU A 205 -11.21 5.14 49.56
C LEU A 205 -12.27 4.25 50.23
N ARG A 206 -12.85 3.29 49.49
CA ARG A 206 -13.78 2.30 50.05
C ARG A 206 -13.08 1.43 51.08
N ARG A 207 -11.87 0.91 50.79
CA ARG A 207 -11.07 0.13 51.75
C ARG A 207 -10.75 0.91 53.01
N ARG A 208 -10.44 2.21 52.90
CA ARG A 208 -10.17 3.09 54.06
C ARG A 208 -11.41 3.37 54.90
N LYS A 209 -12.62 3.38 54.31
CA LYS A 209 -13.88 3.61 55.05
C LYS A 209 -14.35 2.41 55.86
N PHE A 210 -13.83 1.20 55.58
CA PHE A 210 -14.20 -0.04 56.26
C PHE A 210 -13.05 -0.64 57.10
N ALA A 211 -12.00 0.13 57.35
CA ALA A 211 -10.91 -0.15 58.30
C ALA A 211 -11.05 0.79 59.50
#